data_AF-M5CF97-F1
#
_entry.id   AF-M5CF97-F1
#
_cell.length_a   1.000
_cell.length_b   1.000
_cell.length_c   1.000
_cell.angle_alpha   90.00
_cell.angle_beta   90.00
_cell.angle_gamma   90.00
#
_symmetry.space_group_name_H-M   'P 1'
#
loop_
_entity.id
_entity.type
_entity.pdbx_description
1 polymer ?
#
loop_
_entity_poly.entity_id
_entity_poly.type
_entity_poly.pdbx_seq_one_letter_code
_entity_poly.pdbx_strand_id
1 'polypeptide(L)'
;MFSSFFADPKAQNFHPVVTSKTPAGELFSKLQPKDTEWTCAGGFVTETQTWYNFLNDGTLIWCQVIHSAVGMWYPQIQFTCRIFNPVTRETTWKSVNITNFVTPPPGKDKRSAKSDQFTVTHGAGTGDYAEQYTINANLGDDLQLALTISRPASAEGFKVGRGESFFGPDANKPEGYVVHRFWPRTKCTGHIIKSGQAIEANGVGIARMKK
;
A
#
# COMPACT_ATOMS: atom_id res chain seq x y z
N MET A 1 -16.05 15.45 16.66
CA MET A 1 -15.83 16.77 17.27
C MET A 1 -14.44 16.76 17.85
N PHE A 2 -13.54 17.65 17.39
CA PHE A 2 -12.20 17.76 17.95
C PHE A 2 -12.28 18.46 19.32
N SER A 3 -11.96 17.74 20.39
CA SER A 3 -11.86 18.29 21.73
C SER A 3 -10.48 18.90 21.93
N SER A 4 -10.19 20.05 21.32
CA SER A 4 -8.87 20.68 21.49
C SER A 4 -8.95 22.20 21.51
N PHE A 5 -9.61 22.75 22.53
CA PHE A 5 -9.43 24.18 22.89
C PHE A 5 -8.55 24.37 24.14
N PHE A 6 -8.09 23.28 24.78
CA PHE A 6 -7.27 23.33 26.01
C PHE A 6 -6.07 22.34 26.02
N ALA A 7 -5.66 21.80 24.88
CA ALA A 7 -4.51 20.89 24.84
C ALA A 7 -3.19 21.69 24.99
N ASP A 8 -2.30 21.24 25.87
CA ASP A 8 -0.94 21.79 25.97
C ASP A 8 -0.24 21.61 24.61
N PRO A 9 0.16 22.69 23.91
CA PRO A 9 0.81 22.61 22.61
C PRO A 9 2.17 21.90 22.65
N LYS A 10 2.73 21.64 23.84
CA LYS A 10 3.97 20.88 24.03
C LYS A 10 3.75 19.40 24.37
N ALA A 11 2.50 18.98 24.58
CA ALA A 11 2.21 17.57 24.86
C ALA A 11 2.60 16.68 23.67
N GLN A 12 3.18 15.51 23.95
CA GLN A 12 3.53 14.54 22.93
C GLN A 12 2.26 14.02 22.25
N ASN A 13 2.08 14.37 20.98
CA ASN A 13 0.91 13.94 20.20
C ASN A 13 1.12 12.62 19.44
N PHE A 14 2.37 12.26 19.15
CA PHE A 14 2.69 11.03 18.41
C PHE A 14 3.36 10.00 19.30
N HIS A 15 2.77 8.82 19.36
CA HIS A 15 3.24 7.69 20.15
C HIS A 15 3.73 6.60 19.20
N PRO A 16 5.05 6.53 18.93
CA PRO A 16 5.59 5.58 17.97
C PRO A 16 5.43 4.14 18.47
N VAL A 17 5.20 3.22 17.53
CA VAL A 17 5.07 1.78 17.81
C VAL A 17 6.31 1.16 18.48
N VAL A 18 7.48 1.74 18.23
CA VAL A 18 8.78 1.30 18.75
C VAL A 18 9.54 2.53 19.24
N THR A 19 10.23 2.40 20.37
CA THR A 19 11.05 3.44 21.00
C THR A 19 12.45 2.89 21.29
N SER A 20 13.36 3.76 21.77
CA SER A 20 14.68 3.34 22.26
C SER A 20 14.63 2.36 23.45
N LYS A 21 13.47 2.24 24.12
CA LYS A 21 13.25 1.32 25.25
C LYS A 21 12.64 -0.02 24.83
N THR A 22 12.21 -0.15 23.57
CA THR A 22 11.60 -1.39 23.09
C THR A 22 12.64 -2.52 23.05
N PRO A 23 12.37 -3.68 23.67
CA PRO A 23 13.28 -4.82 23.62
C PRO A 23 13.56 -5.28 22.18
N ALA A 24 14.77 -5.78 21.92
CA ALA A 24 15.18 -6.21 20.58
C ALA A 24 14.24 -7.25 19.95
N GLY A 25 13.72 -8.18 20.76
CA GLY A 25 12.75 -9.20 20.32
C GLY A 25 11.36 -8.68 19.98
N GLU A 26 11.06 -7.41 20.30
CA GLU A 26 9.76 -6.77 20.06
C GLU A 26 9.82 -5.71 18.96
N LEU A 27 10.97 -5.54 18.31
CA LEU A 27 11.13 -4.55 17.23
C LEU A 27 10.31 -4.92 15.98
N PHE A 28 10.05 -6.20 15.77
CA PHE A 28 9.31 -6.71 14.63
C PHE A 28 8.39 -7.86 15.03
N SER A 29 7.25 -7.97 14.35
CA SER A 29 6.37 -9.13 14.45
C SER A 29 5.97 -9.65 13.07
N LYS A 30 5.61 -10.92 13.01
CA LYS A 30 5.19 -11.57 11.77
C LYS A 30 3.86 -11.00 11.27
N LEU A 31 3.79 -10.73 9.97
CA LEU A 31 2.56 -10.30 9.31
C LEU A 31 1.58 -11.46 9.20
N GLN A 32 0.31 -11.20 9.53
CA GLN A 32 -0.80 -12.14 9.39
C GLN A 32 -1.63 -11.78 8.15
N PRO A 33 -2.37 -12.73 7.55
CA PRO A 33 -3.24 -12.45 6.40
C PRO A 33 -4.17 -11.25 6.60
N LYS A 34 -4.80 -11.15 7.79
CA LYS A 34 -5.69 -10.04 8.17
C LYS A 34 -5.00 -8.67 8.19
N ASP A 35 -3.68 -8.63 8.34
CA ASP A 35 -2.93 -7.38 8.40
C ASP A 35 -2.88 -6.66 7.03
N THR A 36 -3.07 -7.39 5.92
CA THR A 36 -3.04 -6.83 4.55
C THR A 36 -4.42 -6.72 3.89
N GLU A 37 -5.48 -7.08 4.61
CA GLU A 37 -6.86 -6.90 4.14
C GLU A 37 -7.25 -5.42 4.15
N TRP A 38 -8.04 -5.01 3.15
CA TRP A 38 -8.81 -3.78 3.20
C TRP A 38 -9.80 -3.84 4.36
N THR A 39 -9.72 -2.90 5.29
CA THR A 39 -10.77 -2.75 6.30
C THR A 39 -11.97 -2.03 5.70
N CYS A 40 -11.72 -1.03 4.84
CA CYS A 40 -12.70 -0.07 4.35
C CYS A 40 -13.55 0.45 5.52
N ALA A 41 -12.89 0.83 6.61
CA ALA A 41 -13.58 1.33 7.80
C ALA A 41 -14.31 2.64 7.46
N GLY A 42 -15.52 2.81 8.00
CA GLY A 42 -16.21 4.09 7.97
C GLY A 42 -15.52 5.13 8.87
N GLY A 43 -16.00 6.38 8.81
CA GLY A 43 -15.42 7.50 9.54
C GLY A 43 -14.23 8.14 8.82
N PHE A 44 -13.38 8.86 9.54
CA PHE A 44 -12.28 9.64 8.96
C PHE A 44 -10.99 8.81 8.78
N VAL A 45 -11.06 7.78 7.95
CA VAL A 45 -9.93 6.84 7.72
C VAL A 45 -9.45 6.90 6.27
N THR A 46 -8.14 6.78 6.06
CA THR A 46 -7.53 6.61 4.73
C THR A 46 -6.67 5.35 4.71
N GLU A 47 -7.04 4.40 3.87
CA GLU A 47 -6.30 3.16 3.68
C GLU A 47 -5.55 3.21 2.35
N THR A 48 -4.32 2.70 2.32
CA THR A 48 -3.56 2.55 1.08
C THR A 48 -2.92 1.17 0.97
N GLN A 49 -2.96 0.59 -0.22
CA GLN A 49 -2.04 -0.46 -0.62
C GLN A 49 -1.04 0.13 -1.61
N THR A 50 0.24 -0.12 -1.41
CA THR A 50 1.29 0.52 -2.20
C THR A 50 2.41 -0.45 -2.53
N TRP A 51 2.85 -0.45 -3.78
CA TRP A 51 3.93 -1.27 -4.29
C TRP A 51 4.99 -0.34 -4.88
N TYR A 52 6.21 -0.44 -4.36
CA TYR A 52 7.39 0.24 -4.87
C TYR A 52 8.32 -0.79 -5.46
N ASN A 53 8.73 -0.65 -6.72
CA ASN A 53 9.70 -1.54 -7.33
C ASN A 53 10.72 -0.74 -8.14
N PHE A 54 11.97 -1.18 -8.08
CA PHE A 54 13.04 -0.75 -8.96
C PHE A 54 13.25 -1.81 -10.02
N LEU A 55 13.13 -1.42 -11.27
CA LEU A 55 13.42 -2.28 -12.41
C LEU A 55 14.93 -2.47 -12.57
N ASN A 56 15.34 -3.46 -13.35
CA ASN A 56 16.75 -3.81 -13.54
C ASN A 56 17.58 -2.67 -14.14
N ASP A 57 16.96 -1.74 -14.87
CA ASP A 57 17.58 -0.53 -15.42
C ASP A 57 17.64 0.65 -14.42
N GLY A 58 17.16 0.44 -13.18
CA GLY A 58 17.06 1.45 -12.14
C GLY A 58 15.78 2.29 -12.16
N THR A 59 14.89 2.09 -13.15
CA THR A 59 13.60 2.79 -13.21
C THR A 59 12.76 2.47 -11.96
N LEU A 60 12.27 3.51 -11.28
CA LEU A 60 11.31 3.38 -10.20
C LEU A 60 9.90 3.28 -10.77
N ILE A 61 9.16 2.25 -10.37
CA ILE A 61 7.71 2.16 -10.51
C ILE A 61 7.07 2.14 -9.12
N TRP A 62 6.10 3.02 -8.93
CA TRP A 62 5.30 3.14 -7.72
C TRP A 62 3.82 3.11 -8.09
N CYS A 63 3.09 2.10 -7.60
CA CYS A 63 1.64 1.98 -7.72
C CYS A 63 0.98 2.09 -6.34
N GLN A 64 -0.10 2.86 -6.22
CA GLN A 64 -0.82 3.04 -4.98
C GLN A 64 -2.32 3.08 -5.22
N VAL A 65 -3.06 2.24 -4.50
CA VAL A 65 -4.49 2.38 -4.31
C VAL A 65 -4.72 3.16 -3.02
N ILE A 66 -5.56 4.19 -3.06
CA ILE A 66 -5.97 5.00 -1.91
C ILE A 66 -7.48 4.83 -1.76
N HIS A 67 -7.94 4.46 -0.58
CA HIS A 67 -9.35 4.46 -0.19
C HIS A 67 -9.53 5.45 0.95
N SER A 68 -10.14 6.61 0.67
CA SER A 68 -10.33 7.68 1.65
C SER A 68 -11.80 7.84 2.02
N ALA A 69 -12.15 7.55 3.27
CA ALA A 69 -13.49 7.74 3.84
C ALA A 69 -13.67 9.12 4.51
N VAL A 70 -12.73 10.06 4.31
CA VAL A 70 -12.72 11.39 4.96
C VAL A 70 -13.90 12.31 4.53
N GLY A 71 -14.71 11.90 3.54
CA GLY A 71 -15.89 12.62 3.07
C GLY A 71 -17.21 12.17 3.72
N MET A 72 -18.20 13.06 3.73
CA MET A 72 -19.51 12.86 4.38
C MET A 72 -20.40 11.77 3.74
N TRP A 73 -20.14 11.38 2.50
CA TRP A 73 -21.07 10.54 1.71
C TRP A 73 -20.48 9.18 1.37
N TYR A 74 -19.52 9.17 0.44
CA TYR A 74 -18.92 7.96 -0.10
C TYR A 74 -17.41 8.08 -0.10
N PRO A 75 -16.69 6.98 0.16
CA PRO A 75 -15.24 7.00 0.09
C PRO A 75 -14.78 7.40 -1.31
N GLN A 76 -13.73 8.20 -1.37
CA GLN A 76 -13.04 8.55 -2.60
C GLN A 76 -11.90 7.56 -2.80
N ILE A 77 -11.93 6.85 -3.93
CA ILE A 77 -10.91 5.87 -4.27
C ILE A 77 -10.07 6.42 -5.42
N GLN A 78 -8.75 6.30 -5.29
CA GLN A 78 -7.80 6.75 -6.30
C GLN A 78 -6.76 5.66 -6.57
N PHE A 79 -6.34 5.56 -7.83
CA PHE A 79 -5.14 4.82 -8.21
C PHE A 79 -4.08 5.80 -8.68
N THR A 80 -2.95 5.83 -7.99
CA THR A 80 -1.79 6.65 -8.36
C THR A 80 -0.67 5.75 -8.90
N CYS A 81 -0.08 6.16 -10.01
CA CYS A 81 1.12 5.55 -10.56
C CYS A 81 2.19 6.61 -10.82
N ARG A 82 3.42 6.35 -10.37
CA ARG A 82 4.61 7.11 -10.72
C ARG A 82 5.62 6.18 -11.37
N ILE A 83 6.15 6.60 -12.52
CA ILE A 83 7.30 5.97 -13.17
C ILE A 83 8.40 7.03 -13.28
N PHE A 84 9.60 6.71 -12.83
CA PHE A 84 10.74 7.60 -12.90
C PHE A 84 11.96 6.85 -13.41
N ASN A 85 12.51 7.29 -14.53
CA ASN A 85 13.77 6.76 -15.05
C ASN A 85 14.93 7.66 -14.59
N PRO A 86 15.91 7.16 -13.82
CA PRO A 86 16.99 7.98 -13.29
C PRO A 86 18.01 8.43 -14.35
N VAL A 87 18.12 7.70 -15.47
CA VAL A 87 19.06 7.99 -16.56
C VAL A 87 18.53 9.12 -17.44
N THR A 88 17.28 9.02 -17.90
CA THR A 88 16.65 10.05 -18.74
C THR A 88 16.08 11.20 -17.93
N ARG A 89 15.88 11.00 -16.62
CA ARG A 89 15.16 11.89 -15.69
C ARG A 89 13.69 12.10 -16.04
N GLU A 90 13.15 11.29 -16.94
CA GLU A 90 11.73 11.34 -17.28
C GLU A 90 10.88 10.88 -16.09
N THR A 91 9.82 11.64 -15.79
CA THR A 91 8.81 11.27 -14.79
C THR A 91 7.43 11.23 -15.42
N THR A 92 6.75 10.10 -15.25
CA THR A 92 5.31 10.00 -15.50
C THR A 92 4.59 9.91 -14.17
N TRP A 93 3.57 10.73 -13.98
CA TRP A 93 2.70 10.70 -12.81
C TRP A 93 1.24 10.70 -13.28
N LYS A 94 0.48 9.70 -12.84
CA LYS A 94 -0.96 9.59 -13.09
C LYS A 94 -1.67 9.36 -11.77
N SER A 95 -2.76 10.09 -11.54
CA SER A 95 -3.70 9.82 -10.47
C SER A 95 -5.10 9.84 -11.05
N VAL A 96 -5.80 8.72 -10.93
CA VAL A 96 -7.10 8.50 -11.56
C VAL A 96 -8.13 8.19 -10.48
N ASN A 97 -9.27 8.87 -10.54
CA ASN A 97 -10.42 8.56 -9.68
C ASN A 97 -11.05 7.24 -10.10
N ILE A 98 -11.45 6.45 -9.12
CA ILE A 98 -11.89 5.07 -9.34
C ILE A 98 -13.38 4.95 -9.11
N THR A 99 -14.04 4.23 -10.02
CA THR A 99 -15.47 3.95 -9.98
C THR A 99 -15.72 2.47 -9.72
N ASN A 100 -16.86 2.15 -9.09
CA ASN A 100 -17.29 0.77 -8.81
C ASN A 100 -16.25 -0.07 -8.06
N PHE A 101 -15.58 0.53 -7.08
CA PHE A 101 -14.61 -0.17 -6.24
C PHE A 101 -15.31 -1.25 -5.39
N VAL A 102 -14.79 -2.47 -5.46
CA VAL A 102 -15.29 -3.64 -4.73
C VAL A 102 -14.12 -4.35 -4.03
N THR A 103 -14.27 -4.59 -2.73
CA THR A 103 -13.41 -5.46 -1.94
C THR A 103 -14.24 -6.25 -0.91
N PRO A 104 -14.16 -7.59 -0.87
CA PRO A 104 -13.47 -8.44 -1.83
C PRO A 104 -14.27 -8.60 -3.14
N PRO A 105 -13.62 -8.74 -4.31
CA PRO A 105 -14.30 -9.22 -5.53
C PRO A 105 -14.83 -10.66 -5.36
N PRO A 106 -15.84 -11.08 -6.14
CA PRO A 106 -16.35 -12.46 -6.09
C PRO A 106 -15.23 -13.51 -6.23
N GLY A 107 -15.21 -14.49 -5.33
CA GLY A 107 -14.21 -15.57 -5.32
C GLY A 107 -12.81 -15.16 -4.82
N LYS A 108 -12.67 -13.97 -4.22
CA LYS A 108 -11.41 -13.46 -3.64
C LYS A 108 -11.59 -13.06 -2.17
N ASP A 109 -10.48 -12.80 -1.49
CA ASP A 109 -10.46 -12.29 -0.12
C ASP A 109 -10.27 -10.76 -0.08
N LYS A 110 -10.32 -10.19 1.13
CA LYS A 110 -10.22 -8.74 1.35
C LYS A 110 -8.83 -8.16 1.09
N ARG A 111 -7.84 -8.97 0.71
CA ARG A 111 -6.55 -8.47 0.22
C ARG A 111 -6.65 -8.05 -1.25
N SER A 112 -7.71 -8.48 -1.94
CA SER A 112 -7.99 -8.17 -3.34
C SER A 112 -9.00 -7.03 -3.48
N ALA A 113 -8.93 -6.28 -4.58
CA ALA A 113 -9.89 -5.26 -4.96
C ALA A 113 -10.06 -5.18 -6.48
N LYS A 114 -11.25 -4.78 -6.92
CA LYS A 114 -11.58 -4.58 -8.34
C LYS A 114 -12.35 -3.27 -8.52
N SER A 115 -12.18 -2.64 -9.68
CA SER A 115 -12.92 -1.48 -10.13
C SER A 115 -13.06 -1.49 -11.66
N ASP A 116 -13.59 -0.42 -12.23
CA ASP A 116 -13.61 -0.25 -13.69
C ASP A 116 -12.21 0.00 -14.27
N GLN A 117 -11.33 0.68 -13.52
CA GLN A 117 -10.00 1.08 -13.98
C GLN A 117 -8.91 0.08 -13.59
N PHE A 118 -9.09 -0.73 -12.55
CA PHE A 118 -8.07 -1.68 -12.12
C PHE A 118 -8.62 -2.98 -11.53
N THR A 119 -7.74 -3.97 -11.46
CA THR A 119 -7.91 -5.19 -10.68
C THR A 119 -6.61 -5.48 -9.95
N VAL A 120 -6.68 -5.60 -8.62
CA VAL A 120 -5.59 -6.07 -7.76
C VAL A 120 -6.08 -7.35 -7.10
N THR A 121 -5.50 -8.50 -7.46
CA THR A 121 -5.87 -9.78 -6.83
C THR A 121 -4.72 -10.38 -6.07
N HIS A 122 -5.00 -10.85 -4.86
CA HIS A 122 -4.09 -11.64 -4.05
C HIS A 122 -4.29 -13.13 -4.35
N GLY A 123 -3.20 -13.90 -4.24
CA GLY A 123 -3.24 -15.35 -4.33
C GLY A 123 -1.94 -16.00 -3.85
N ALA A 124 -1.93 -17.33 -3.89
CA ALA A 124 -0.72 -18.11 -3.68
C ALA A 124 0.35 -17.76 -4.74
N GLY A 125 1.60 -17.73 -4.31
CA GLY A 125 2.73 -17.61 -5.22
C GLY A 125 3.00 -18.90 -5.99
N THR A 126 3.96 -18.87 -6.89
CA THR A 126 4.45 -20.03 -7.64
C THR A 126 5.95 -20.21 -7.41
N GLY A 127 6.46 -21.44 -7.49
CA GLY A 127 7.89 -21.73 -7.28
C GLY A 127 8.39 -21.25 -5.92
N ASP A 128 9.39 -20.36 -5.92
CA ASP A 128 10.04 -19.83 -4.70
C ASP A 128 9.25 -18.72 -3.99
N TYR A 129 8.03 -18.42 -4.44
CA TYR A 129 7.19 -17.35 -3.91
C TYR A 129 6.05 -17.90 -3.07
N ALA A 130 5.85 -17.33 -1.87
CA ALA A 130 4.77 -17.75 -0.98
C ALA A 130 3.41 -17.18 -1.41
N GLU A 131 3.38 -15.91 -1.80
CA GLU A 131 2.16 -15.17 -2.14
C GLU A 131 2.46 -14.11 -3.19
N GLN A 132 1.45 -13.68 -3.95
CA GLN A 132 1.59 -12.65 -4.97
C GLN A 132 0.36 -11.76 -5.11
N TYR A 133 0.58 -10.55 -5.60
CA TYR A 133 -0.44 -9.65 -6.10
C TYR A 133 -0.34 -9.53 -7.62
N THR A 134 -1.45 -9.72 -8.34
CA THR A 134 -1.56 -9.39 -9.76
C THR A 134 -2.33 -8.08 -9.92
N ILE A 135 -1.68 -7.10 -10.52
CA ILE A 135 -2.15 -5.71 -10.70
C ILE A 135 -2.35 -5.49 -12.20
N ASN A 136 -3.59 -5.31 -12.62
CA ASN A 136 -3.94 -4.81 -13.94
C ASN A 136 -4.59 -3.45 -13.77
N ALA A 137 -4.10 -2.42 -14.46
CA ALA A 137 -4.67 -1.08 -14.37
C ALA A 137 -4.64 -0.38 -15.74
N ASN A 138 -5.73 0.30 -16.07
CA ASN A 138 -5.82 1.22 -17.19
C ASN A 138 -6.01 2.63 -16.63
N LEU A 139 -4.98 3.47 -16.76
CA LEU A 139 -4.91 4.81 -16.16
C LEU A 139 -5.08 5.92 -17.21
N GLY A 140 -5.70 5.58 -18.34
CA GLY A 140 -5.90 6.45 -19.50
C GLY A 140 -5.28 5.86 -20.75
N ASP A 141 -5.42 6.58 -21.87
CA ASP A 141 -4.98 6.12 -23.20
C ASP A 141 -3.47 5.91 -23.31
N ASP A 142 -2.70 6.56 -22.42
CA ASP A 142 -1.24 6.61 -22.45
C ASP A 142 -0.56 5.79 -21.35
N LEU A 143 -1.29 5.16 -20.43
CA LEU A 143 -0.69 4.35 -19.36
C LEU A 143 -1.54 3.15 -18.96
N GLN A 144 -1.02 1.95 -19.23
CA GLN A 144 -1.58 0.69 -18.76
C GLN A 144 -0.52 -0.14 -18.05
N LEU A 145 -0.93 -0.90 -17.04
CA LEU A 145 -0.07 -1.72 -16.19
C LEU A 145 -0.60 -3.16 -16.18
N ALA A 146 0.29 -4.12 -16.34
CA ALA A 146 0.03 -5.53 -16.10
C ALA A 146 1.23 -6.11 -15.33
N LEU A 147 1.12 -6.14 -14.01
CA LEU A 147 2.23 -6.46 -13.10
C LEU A 147 1.87 -7.62 -12.19
N THR A 148 2.87 -8.44 -11.86
CA THR A 148 2.82 -9.42 -10.79
C THR A 148 3.90 -9.10 -9.77
N ILE A 149 3.47 -8.86 -8.53
CA ILE A 149 4.33 -8.58 -7.39
C ILE A 149 4.34 -9.77 -6.44
N SER A 150 5.44 -10.52 -6.41
CA SER A 150 5.57 -11.78 -5.68
C SER A 150 6.46 -11.63 -4.45
N ARG A 151 6.04 -12.19 -3.31
CA ARG A 151 6.84 -12.22 -2.08
C ARG A 151 7.60 -13.54 -2.00
N PRO A 152 8.95 -13.52 -1.90
CA PRO A 152 9.72 -14.75 -1.79
C PRO A 152 9.38 -15.49 -0.49
N ALA A 153 9.34 -16.82 -0.54
CA ALA A 153 9.09 -17.65 0.64
C ALA A 153 10.18 -17.50 1.71
N SER A 154 11.41 -17.17 1.29
CA SER A 154 12.55 -16.88 2.16
C SER A 154 12.50 -15.53 2.87
N ALA A 155 11.55 -14.65 2.54
CA ALA A 155 11.36 -13.37 3.23
C ALA A 155 9.92 -13.23 3.73
N GLU A 156 9.75 -13.36 5.05
CA GLU A 156 8.46 -13.15 5.69
C GLU A 156 8.04 -11.67 5.62
N GLY A 157 6.73 -11.44 5.46
CA GLY A 157 6.16 -10.13 5.72
C GLY A 157 6.26 -9.80 7.21
N PHE A 158 6.48 -8.53 7.53
CA PHE A 158 6.64 -8.10 8.92
C PHE A 158 5.88 -6.81 9.22
N LYS A 159 5.68 -6.60 10.51
CA LYS A 159 5.21 -5.35 11.11
C LYS A 159 6.30 -4.79 11.99
N VAL A 160 6.41 -3.47 12.07
CA VAL A 160 7.28 -2.83 13.07
C VAL A 160 6.57 -2.90 14.41
N GLY A 161 7.19 -3.51 15.42
CA GLY A 161 6.58 -3.88 16.69
C GLY A 161 5.23 -4.56 16.49
N ARG A 162 4.19 -4.08 17.18
CA ARG A 162 2.79 -4.54 16.99
C ARG A 162 2.12 -4.01 15.71
N GLY A 163 2.75 -3.08 15.02
CA GLY A 163 2.34 -2.58 13.71
C GLY A 163 1.57 -1.25 13.70
N GLU A 164 1.38 -0.58 14.84
CA GLU A 164 0.54 0.63 14.96
C GLU A 164 1.23 1.71 15.81
N SER A 165 1.37 2.91 15.26
CA SER A 165 1.67 4.13 16.03
C SER A 165 0.38 4.92 16.22
N PHE A 166 0.26 5.63 17.35
CA PHE A 166 -0.97 6.33 17.73
C PHE A 166 -0.80 7.84 17.76
N PHE A 167 -1.91 8.53 17.53
CA PHE A 167 -2.03 9.98 17.66
C PHE A 167 -3.00 10.34 18.79
N GLY A 168 -2.76 11.47 19.42
CA GLY A 168 -3.60 12.03 20.48
C GLY A 168 -2.81 12.26 21.77
N PRO A 169 -3.34 13.11 22.67
CA PRO A 169 -2.69 13.43 23.94
C PRO A 169 -2.73 12.26 24.95
N ASP A 170 -3.73 11.37 24.85
CA ASP A 170 -3.87 10.18 25.70
C ASP A 170 -3.57 8.90 24.92
N ALA A 171 -2.46 8.24 25.24
CA ALA A 171 -2.06 6.99 24.60
C ALA A 171 -3.03 5.81 24.87
N ASN A 172 -3.83 5.88 25.94
CA ASN A 172 -4.83 4.86 26.26
C ASN A 172 -6.17 5.09 25.52
N LYS A 173 -6.37 6.30 24.99
CA LYS A 173 -7.56 6.70 24.21
C LYS A 173 -7.13 7.45 22.97
N PRO A 174 -6.48 6.76 22.02
CA PRO A 174 -5.93 7.42 20.84
C PRO A 174 -7.04 7.96 19.94
N GLU A 175 -6.78 9.13 19.35
CA GLU A 175 -7.67 9.80 18.40
C GLU A 175 -7.48 9.29 16.96
N GLY A 176 -6.34 8.63 16.70
CA GLY A 176 -6.02 8.04 15.41
C GLY A 176 -4.79 7.13 15.49
N TYR A 177 -4.51 6.43 14.40
CA TYR A 177 -3.35 5.56 14.31
C TYR A 177 -2.83 5.50 12.86
N VAL A 178 -1.59 5.05 12.71
CA VAL A 178 -1.00 4.67 11.42
C VAL A 178 -0.36 3.31 11.53
N VAL A 179 -0.48 2.51 10.46
CA VAL A 179 0.08 1.16 10.44
C VAL A 179 1.43 1.07 9.70
N HIS A 180 2.26 0.12 10.16
CA HIS A 180 3.61 -0.15 9.64
C HIS A 180 3.75 -1.62 9.28
N ARG A 181 3.39 -1.98 8.04
CA ARG A 181 3.25 -3.37 7.56
C ARG A 181 3.89 -3.50 6.18
N PHE A 182 4.74 -4.50 6.00
CA PHE A 182 5.61 -4.59 4.84
C PHE A 182 5.76 -6.00 4.29
N TRP A 183 5.81 -6.11 2.96
CA TRP A 183 6.40 -7.24 2.25
C TRP A 183 7.79 -6.84 1.74
N PRO A 184 8.86 -7.32 2.36
CA PRO A 184 10.21 -7.03 1.90
C PRO A 184 10.56 -7.85 0.65
N ARG A 185 11.55 -7.35 -0.12
CA ARG A 185 12.21 -8.08 -1.22
C ARG A 185 11.23 -8.65 -2.25
N THR A 186 10.17 -7.91 -2.57
CA THR A 186 9.21 -8.36 -3.58
C THR A 186 9.88 -8.46 -4.94
N LYS A 187 9.49 -9.43 -5.75
CA LYS A 187 9.83 -9.49 -7.17
C LYS A 187 8.72 -8.84 -7.98
N CYS A 188 9.08 -7.92 -8.88
CA CYS A 188 8.16 -7.38 -9.88
C CYS A 188 8.44 -8.04 -11.24
N THR A 189 7.37 -8.47 -11.90
CA THR A 189 7.38 -8.99 -13.28
C THR A 189 6.18 -8.44 -14.04
N GLY A 190 6.27 -8.35 -15.37
CA GLY A 190 5.14 -7.97 -16.23
C GLY A 190 5.49 -6.87 -17.23
N HIS A 191 4.50 -6.06 -17.60
CA HIS A 191 4.65 -5.03 -18.62
C HIS A 191 3.96 -3.73 -18.23
N ILE A 192 4.53 -2.63 -18.70
CA ILE A 192 3.98 -1.28 -18.64
C ILE A 192 3.82 -0.81 -20.08
N ILE A 193 2.62 -0.38 -20.46
CA ILE A 193 2.38 0.25 -21.75
C ILE A 193 2.31 1.75 -21.50
N LYS A 194 3.32 2.49 -21.96
CA LYS A 194 3.44 3.94 -21.79
C LYS A 194 3.51 4.61 -23.15
N SER A 195 2.51 5.43 -23.48
CA SER A 195 2.41 6.16 -24.76
C SER A 195 2.61 5.25 -25.98
N GLY A 196 2.00 4.06 -25.96
CA GLY A 196 2.11 3.05 -27.02
C GLY A 196 3.38 2.19 -26.99
N GLN A 197 4.34 2.47 -26.10
CA GLN A 197 5.56 1.68 -25.95
C GLN A 197 5.42 0.68 -24.80
N ALA A 198 5.75 -0.59 -25.08
CA ALA A 198 5.82 -1.62 -24.07
C ALA A 198 7.19 -1.60 -23.38
N ILE A 199 7.19 -1.50 -22.06
CA ILE A 199 8.36 -1.55 -21.19
C ILE A 199 8.23 -2.82 -20.34
N GLU A 200 9.24 -3.68 -20.35
CA GLU A 200 9.29 -4.83 -19.46
C GLU A 200 9.49 -4.35 -18.01
N ALA A 201 8.58 -4.76 -17.13
CA ALA A 201 8.74 -4.56 -15.71
C ALA A 201 9.41 -5.81 -15.14
N ASN A 202 10.70 -5.73 -14.83
CA ASN A 202 11.45 -6.79 -14.17
C ASN A 202 12.35 -6.17 -13.12
N GLY A 203 12.13 -6.52 -11.85
CA GLY A 203 12.79 -5.79 -10.77
C GLY A 203 12.52 -6.33 -9.38
N VAL A 204 12.98 -5.59 -8.37
CA VAL A 204 12.79 -5.89 -6.95
C VAL A 204 12.20 -4.71 -6.21
N GLY A 205 11.57 -4.95 -5.07
CA GLY A 205 10.84 -3.90 -4.39
C GLY A 205 10.41 -4.20 -2.95
N ILE A 206 9.45 -3.40 -2.53
CA ILE A 206 8.75 -3.53 -1.26
C ILE A 206 7.27 -3.21 -1.48
N ALA A 207 6.39 -4.01 -0.91
CA ALA A 207 4.98 -3.63 -0.76
C ALA A 207 4.71 -3.13 0.65
N ARG A 208 3.92 -2.07 0.77
CA ARG A 208 3.52 -1.47 2.03
C ARG A 208 2.00 -1.33 2.07
N MET A 209 1.43 -1.70 3.21
CA MET A 209 0.03 -1.38 3.52
C MET A 209 0.01 -0.27 4.57
N LYS A 210 -0.82 0.75 4.35
CA LYS A 210 -1.12 1.83 5.31
C LYS A 210 -2.63 1.90 5.56
N LYS A 211 -2.98 2.36 6.74
CA LYS A 211 -4.30 2.63 7.29
C LYS A 211 -4.12 3.79 8.25
#